data_AF-A0A8W8LCN9-F1
#
_entry.id   AF-A0A8W8LCN9-F1
#
_cell.length_a   1.000
_cell.length_b   1.000
_cell.length_c   1.000
_cell.angle_alpha   90.00
_cell.angle_beta   90.00
_cell.angle_gamma   90.00
#
_symmetry.space_group_name_H-M   'P 1'
#
loop_
_entity.id
_entity.type
_entity.pdbx_description
1 polymer ?
#
loop_
_entity_poly.entity_id
_entity_poly.type
_entity_poly.pdbx_seq_one_letter_code
_entity_poly.pdbx_strand_id
1 'polypeptide(L)'
;RTSGLVTERFHLIPRIYLVRYMRLTNALGHTSRGVYIVHDLMWSNDDHFYLPHDIKEFISLRDVVRKCSGTCPVMFSVVRRTGEVGCLYLSTLLLEYEKQREVNIFSFVRNMFKDSMA
;
A
#
# COMPACT_ATOMS: atom_id res chain seq x y z
N ARG A 1 25.59 -15.47 -13.72
CA ARG A 1 24.19 -15.86 -13.42
C ARG A 1 24.20 -16.61 -12.10
N THR A 2 23.81 -15.97 -11.01
CA THR A 2 23.61 -16.63 -9.71
C THR A 2 22.23 -16.22 -9.21
N SER A 3 21.26 -17.12 -9.40
CA SER A 3 19.95 -17.08 -8.76
C SER A 3 20.16 -17.26 -7.26
N GLY A 4 20.18 -16.16 -6.51
CA GLY A 4 20.18 -16.20 -5.04
C GLY A 4 18.90 -16.85 -4.53
N LEU A 5 19.01 -17.73 -3.53
CA LEU A 5 17.86 -18.36 -2.87
C LEU A 5 16.90 -17.27 -2.35
N VAL A 6 15.73 -17.15 -2.99
CA VAL A 6 14.61 -16.41 -2.45
C VAL A 6 13.90 -17.35 -1.47
N THR A 7 14.12 -17.17 -0.17
CA THR A 7 13.31 -17.87 0.84
C THR A 7 12.01 -17.10 1.01
N GLU A 8 10.95 -17.55 0.35
CA GLU A 8 9.61 -16.97 0.50
C GLU A 8 8.92 -17.56 1.74
N ARG A 9 8.37 -16.70 2.59
CA ARG A 9 7.46 -17.10 3.68
C ARG A 9 6.12 -16.43 3.45
N PHE A 10 5.06 -17.23 3.43
CA PHE A 10 3.69 -16.78 3.22
C PHE A 10 2.93 -16.84 4.54
N HIS A 11 2.17 -15.78 4.84
CA HIS A 11 1.05 -15.88 5.77
C HIS A 11 -0.20 -15.50 4.99
N LEU A 12 -1.05 -16.49 4.74
CA LEU A 12 -2.34 -16.26 4.12
C LEU A 12 -3.31 -15.92 5.25
N ILE A 13 -3.67 -14.64 5.36
CA ILE A 13 -4.76 -14.23 6.23
C ILE A 13 -6.04 -14.46 5.41
N PRO A 14 -7.02 -15.24 5.90
CA PRO A 14 -8.13 -15.65 5.07
C PRO A 14 -8.90 -14.44 4.50
N ARG A 15 -8.96 -14.38 3.16
CA ARG A 15 -9.96 -13.71 2.30
C ARG A 15 -9.78 -12.27 1.82
N ILE A 16 -8.80 -11.48 2.27
CA ILE A 16 -8.81 -10.03 1.94
C ILE A 16 -7.54 -9.56 1.22
N TYR A 17 -6.36 -10.02 1.65
CA TYR A 17 -5.07 -9.62 1.04
C TYR A 17 -4.01 -10.70 1.22
N LEU A 18 -2.99 -10.69 0.36
CA LEU A 18 -1.84 -11.57 0.42
C LEU A 18 -0.59 -10.81 0.88
N VAL A 19 0.07 -11.28 1.95
CA VAL A 19 1.34 -10.73 2.42
C VAL A 19 2.48 -11.68 2.06
N ARG A 20 3.48 -11.17 1.34
CA ARG A 20 4.73 -11.87 1.02
C ARG A 20 5.91 -11.15 1.62
N TYR A 21 6.87 -11.90 2.15
CA TYR A 21 8.17 -11.36 2.53
C TYR A 21 9.24 -11.87 1.56
N MET A 22 10.07 -10.95 1.08
CA MET A 22 11.20 -11.24 0.20
C MET A 22 12.46 -10.59 0.76
N ARG A 23 13.61 -11.26 0.63
CA ARG A 23 14.91 -10.67 0.94
C ARG A 23 15.62 -10.30 -0.36
N LEU A 24 15.69 -9.00 -0.65
CA LEU A 24 16.42 -8.49 -1.80
C LEU A 24 17.89 -8.34 -1.42
N THR A 25 18.79 -8.89 -2.25
CA THR A 25 20.24 -8.77 -2.06
C THR A 25 20.83 -8.00 -3.23
N ASN A 26 21.47 -6.87 -2.94
CA ASN A 26 22.26 -6.15 -3.94
C ASN A 26 23.55 -6.92 -4.18
N ALA A 27 23.66 -7.55 -5.35
CA ALA A 27 24.83 -8.35 -5.72
C ALA A 27 26.13 -7.53 -5.81
N LEU A 28 26.06 -6.23 -6.11
CA LEU A 28 27.22 -5.36 -6.26
C LEU A 28 27.66 -4.77 -4.91
N GLY A 29 26.71 -4.50 -4.02
CA GLY A 29 26.97 -3.88 -2.71
C GLY A 29 27.02 -4.86 -1.55
N HIS A 30 26.80 -6.16 -1.78
CA HIS A 30 26.70 -7.21 -0.75
C HIS A 30 25.77 -6.88 0.43
N THR A 31 24.78 -6.01 0.20
CA THR A 31 23.79 -5.62 1.20
C THR A 31 22.48 -6.32 0.92
N SER A 32 21.77 -6.71 1.98
CA SER A 32 20.45 -7.33 1.85
C SER A 32 19.40 -6.54 2.62
N ARG A 33 18.20 -6.40 2.06
CA ARG A 33 17.05 -5.76 2.72
C ARG A 33 15.83 -6.67 2.63
N GLY A 34 15.06 -6.70 3.71
CA GLY A 34 13.74 -7.34 3.72
C GLY A 34 12.70 -6.41 3.09
N VAL A 35 11.82 -6.96 2.27
CA VAL A 35 10.71 -6.25 1.64
C VAL A 35 9.44 -7.05 1.87
N TYR A 36 8.38 -6.36 2.29
CA TYR A 36 7.04 -6.92 2.31
C TYR A 36 6.28 -6.47 1.07
N ILE A 37 5.61 -7.41 0.41
CA ILE A 37 4.67 -7.16 -0.69
C ILE A 37 3.29 -7.51 -0.16
N VAL A 38 2.42 -6.51 -0.07
CA VAL A 38 1.03 -6.69 0.34
C VAL A 38 0.15 -6.48 -0.89
N HIS A 39 -0.64 -7.49 -1.25
CA HIS A 39 -1.52 -7.46 -2.42
C HIS A 39 -2.97 -7.51 -1.95
N ASP A 40 -3.72 -6.44 -2.19
CA ASP A 40 -5.17 -6.43 -2.01
C ASP A 40 -5.82 -7.32 -3.07
N LEU A 41 -6.70 -8.23 -2.66
CA LEU A 41 -7.40 -9.16 -3.56
C LEU A 41 -8.86 -8.78 -3.79
N MET A 42 -9.40 -7.84 -3.00
CA MET A 42 -10.82 -7.50 -2.99
C MET A 42 -11.15 -6.24 -3.77
N TRP A 43 -10.14 -5.55 -4.33
CA TRP A 43 -10.37 -4.38 -5.15
C TRP A 43 -10.96 -4.78 -6.51
N SER A 44 -12.24 -4.47 -6.73
CA SER A 44 -12.89 -4.70 -8.02
C SER A 44 -12.40 -3.70 -9.05
N ASN A 45 -12.12 -4.19 -10.27
CA ASN A 45 -11.76 -3.35 -11.42
C ASN A 45 -12.99 -2.83 -12.18
N ASP A 46 -14.21 -3.12 -11.72
CA ASP A 46 -15.42 -2.73 -12.42
C ASP A 46 -15.66 -1.21 -12.28
N ASP A 47 -15.82 -0.54 -13.42
CA ASP A 47 -15.86 0.92 -13.65
C ASP A 47 -16.93 1.71 -12.86
N HIS A 48 -17.69 1.06 -11.98
CA HIS A 48 -18.82 1.66 -11.28
C HIS A 48 -18.57 2.00 -9.82
N PHE A 49 -17.57 1.40 -9.16
CA PHE A 49 -17.26 1.69 -7.76
C PHE A 49 -15.76 1.56 -7.47
N TYR A 50 -15.03 2.67 -7.51
CA TYR A 50 -13.64 2.77 -7.03
C TYR A 50 -13.56 2.78 -5.50
N LEU A 51 -14.30 1.90 -4.84
CA LEU A 51 -14.37 1.83 -3.39
C LEU A 51 -14.12 0.40 -2.93
N PRO A 52 -13.38 0.20 -1.83
CA PRO A 52 -13.31 -1.10 -1.21
C PRO A 52 -14.73 -1.58 -0.88
N HIS A 53 -15.03 -2.86 -1.11
CA HIS A 53 -16.35 -3.43 -0.81
C HIS A 53 -16.76 -3.22 0.65
N ASP A 54 -15.79 -3.15 1.57
CA ASP A 54 -15.98 -2.78 2.97
C ASP A 54 -14.84 -1.86 3.47
N ILE A 55 -15.20 -0.73 4.06
CA ILE A 55 -14.24 0.22 4.67
C ILE A 55 -13.43 -0.42 5.81
N LYS A 56 -13.98 -1.42 6.52
CA LYS A 56 -13.27 -2.14 7.58
C LYS A 56 -12.11 -2.96 7.02
N GLU A 57 -12.29 -3.55 5.85
CA GLU A 57 -11.26 -4.31 5.16
C GLU A 57 -10.13 -3.40 4.70
N PHE A 58 -10.46 -2.22 4.19
CA PHE A 58 -9.48 -1.19 3.85
C PHE A 58 -8.68 -0.71 5.07
N ILE A 59 -9.33 -0.46 6.20
CA ILE A 59 -8.65 -0.09 7.45
C ILE A 59 -7.74 -1.23 7.92
N SER A 60 -8.19 -2.48 7.83
CA SER A 60 -7.37 -3.65 8.18
C SER A 60 -6.13 -3.76 7.29
N LEU A 61 -6.27 -3.58 5.98
CA LEU A 61 -5.16 -3.55 5.03
C LEU A 61 -4.16 -2.45 5.37
N ARG A 62 -4.65 -1.23 5.66
CA ARG A 62 -3.83 -0.08 6.10
C ARG A 62 -3.00 -0.44 7.33
N ASP A 63 -3.61 -1.07 8.34
CA ASP A 63 -2.93 -1.40 9.58
C ASP A 63 -1.86 -2.48 9.37
N VAL A 64 -2.10 -3.44 8.48
CA VAL A 64 -1.08 -4.42 8.05
C VAL A 64 0.07 -3.74 7.33
N VAL A 65 -0.20 -2.85 6.37
CA VAL A 65 0.84 -2.10 5.66
C VAL A 65 1.68 -1.28 6.63
N ARG A 66 1.07 -0.57 7.59
CA ARG A 66 1.77 0.20 8.63
C ARG A 66 2.66 -0.70 9.50
N LYS A 67 2.17 -1.88 9.89
CA LYS A 67 2.95 -2.85 10.69
C LYS A 67 4.15 -3.40 9.90
N CYS A 68 3.99 -3.61 8.60
CA CYS A 68 5.06 -4.08 7.72
C CYS A 68 6.09 -2.99 7.39
N SER A 69 5.66 -1.72 7.22
CA SER A 69 6.53 -0.63 6.81
C SER A 69 7.28 0.03 7.96
N GLY A 70 6.70 0.04 9.17
CA GLY A 70 7.24 0.81 10.29
C GLY A 70 7.30 2.30 9.93
N THR A 71 8.51 2.85 9.85
CA THR A 71 8.77 4.25 9.46
C THR A 71 9.27 4.40 8.01
N CYS A 72 9.40 3.31 7.26
CA CYS A 72 9.90 3.36 5.89
C CYS A 72 8.83 3.86 4.91
N PRO A 73 9.23 4.58 3.84
CA PRO A 73 8.33 4.92 2.75
C PRO A 73 7.72 3.66 2.12
N VAL A 74 6.43 3.73 1.79
CA VAL A 74 5.69 2.64 1.14
C VAL A 74 5.56 2.95 -0.35
N MET A 75 5.91 1.97 -1.18
CA MET A 75 5.67 2.05 -2.62
C MET A 75 4.33 1.37 -2.94
N PHE A 76 3.52 2.05 -3.74
CA PHE A 76 2.24 1.52 -4.22
C PHE A 76 2.27 1.33 -5.74
N SER A 77 1.62 0.29 -6.22
CA SER A 77 1.51 -0.01 -7.65
C SER A 77 0.09 -0.47 -7.96
N VAL A 78 -0.53 0.12 -8.97
CA VAL A 78 -1.90 -0.20 -9.41
C VAL A 78 -1.97 -0.27 -10.94
N VAL A 79 -2.84 -1.12 -11.47
CA VAL A 79 -2.88 -1.52 -12.89
C VAL A 79 -3.47 -0.42 -13.82
N ARG A 80 -4.23 0.58 -13.34
CA ARG A 80 -4.68 1.73 -14.16
C ARG A 80 -4.66 3.08 -13.43
N ARG A 81 -4.50 4.16 -14.21
CA ARG A 81 -4.09 5.49 -13.74
C ARG A 81 -5.27 6.27 -13.14
N THR A 82 -5.01 6.87 -11.97
CA THR A 82 -5.69 7.99 -11.27
C THR A 82 -6.69 7.68 -10.16
N GLY A 83 -7.73 6.87 -10.36
CA GLY A 83 -8.79 6.66 -9.35
C GLY A 83 -8.35 5.87 -8.11
N GLU A 84 -7.67 4.75 -8.32
CA GLU A 84 -7.28 3.80 -7.27
C GLU A 84 -6.10 4.33 -6.44
N VAL A 85 -5.24 5.14 -7.07
CA VAL A 85 -4.21 5.92 -6.37
C VAL A 85 -4.84 6.93 -5.41
N GLY A 86 -5.99 7.52 -5.79
CA GLY A 86 -6.81 8.37 -4.93
C GLY A 86 -7.19 7.73 -3.59
N CYS A 87 -7.53 6.43 -3.60
CA CYS A 87 -7.90 5.70 -2.40
C CYS A 87 -6.71 5.33 -1.51
N LEU A 88 -5.50 5.19 -2.06
CA LEU A 88 -4.29 4.98 -1.26
C LEU A 88 -4.05 6.14 -0.28
N TYR A 89 -4.51 7.33 -0.65
CA TYR A 89 -4.39 8.50 0.17
C TYR A 89 -5.44 8.64 1.27
N LEU A 90 -6.46 7.76 1.30
CA LEU A 90 -7.31 7.62 2.49
C LEU A 90 -6.47 7.24 3.71
N SER A 91 -5.37 6.50 3.54
CA SER A 91 -4.45 6.17 4.65
C SER A 91 -3.85 7.44 5.27
N THR A 92 -3.36 8.35 4.45
CA THR A 92 -2.77 9.64 4.88
C THR A 92 -3.84 10.60 5.41
N LEU A 93 -5.03 10.62 4.80
CA LEU A 93 -6.17 11.40 5.27
C LEU A 93 -6.63 10.94 6.66
N LEU A 94 -6.68 9.62 6.88
CA LEU A 94 -6.98 9.04 8.19
C LEU A 94 -5.89 9.37 9.23
N LEU A 95 -4.62 9.41 8.85
CA LEU A 95 -3.54 9.85 9.74
C LEU A 95 -3.69 11.33 10.13
N GLU A 96 -4.07 12.19 9.18
CA GLU A 96 -4.33 13.60 9.45
C GLU A 96 -5.52 13.76 10.39
N TYR A 97 -6.57 12.96 10.18
CA TYR A 97 -7.74 12.93 11.05
C TYR A 97 -7.41 12.44 12.46
N GLU A 98 -6.60 11.39 12.58
CA GLU A 98 -6.15 10.85 13.87
C GLU A 98 -5.38 11.92 14.68
N LYS A 99 -4.63 12.81 14.01
CA LYS A 99 -3.88 13.91 14.64
C LYS A 99 -4.73 15.15 14.93
N GLN A 100 -5.43 15.66 13.94
CA GLN A 100 -6.10 16.96 14.00
C GLN A 100 -7.56 16.87 14.44
N ARG A 101 -8.15 15.66 14.45
CA ARG A 101 -9.60 15.41 14.65
C ARG A 101 -10.51 16.10 13.64
N GLU A 102 -9.94 16.72 12.61
CA GLU A 102 -10.60 17.39 11.51
C GLU A 102 -9.74 17.22 10.26
N VAL A 103 -10.35 17.02 9.09
CA VAL A 103 -9.63 16.99 7.82
C VAL A 103 -10.42 17.66 6.72
N ASN A 104 -9.75 18.55 5.99
CA ASN A 104 -10.27 19.10 4.75
C ASN A 104 -9.90 18.19 3.57
N ILE A 105 -10.82 17.28 3.23
CA ILE A 105 -10.68 16.32 2.14
C ILE A 105 -10.35 17.01 0.81
N PHE A 106 -11.00 18.14 0.53
CA PHE A 106 -10.81 18.87 -0.74
C PHE A 106 -9.38 19.40 -0.88
N SER A 107 -8.88 20.10 0.14
CA SER A 107 -7.51 20.65 0.14
C SER A 107 -6.47 19.53 0.08
N PHE A 108 -6.73 18.43 0.78
CA PHE A 108 -5.87 17.26 0.79
C PHE A 108 -5.76 16.61 -0.61
N VAL A 109 -6.90 16.31 -1.25
CA VAL A 109 -6.96 15.76 -2.62
C VAL A 109 -6.30 16.70 -3.62
N ARG A 110 -6.57 18.01 -3.54
CA ARG A 110 -5.97 19.02 -4.41
C ARG A 110 -4.44 19.06 -4.32
N ASN A 111 -3.88 18.97 -3.12
CA ASN A 111 -2.43 19.01 -2.93
C ASN A 111 -1.76 17.75 -3.49
N MET A 112 -2.37 16.59 -3.32
CA MET A 112 -1.82 15.34 -3.87
C MET A 112 -1.82 15.31 -5.38
N PHE A 113 -2.87 15.82 -6.02
CA PHE A 113 -2.88 15.93 -7.49
C PHE A 113 -1.74 16.81 -7.99
N LYS A 114 -1.37 17.88 -7.26
CA LYS A 114 -0.19 18.70 -7.60
C LYS A 114 1.11 17.90 -7.49
N ASP A 115 1.30 17.15 -6.41
CA ASP A 115 2.53 16.39 -6.18
C ASP A 115 2.68 15.20 -7.14
N SER A 116 1.56 14.61 -7.61
CA SER A 116 1.56 13.49 -8.55
C SER A 116 1.80 13.89 -10.03
N MET A 117 1.66 15.17 -10.37
CA MET A 117 1.81 15.72 -11.73
C MET A 117 3.10 16.52 -11.94
N ALA A 118 3.92 16.68 -10.90
CA ALA A 118 5.26 17.29 -10.95
C ALA A 118 6.34 16.26 -11.28
#